data_AF-A0A7E6EJI4-F1
#
_entry.id   AF-A0A7E6EJI4-F1
#
_cell.length_a   1.000
_cell.length_b   1.000
_cell.length_c   1.000
_cell.angle_alpha   90.00
_cell.angle_beta   90.00
_cell.angle_gamma   90.00
#
_symmetry.space_group_name_H-M   'P 1'
#
loop_
_entity.id
_entity.type
_entity.pdbx_description
1 polymer ?
#
loop_
_entity_poly.entity_id
_entity_poly.type
_entity_poly.pdbx_seq_one_letter_code
_entity_poly.pdbx_strand_id
1 'polypeptide(L)'
;MTKWRVTEDWLIDSHFYNEWMSEEDYITDDSTTFYPLDELDEYLGYRNFMVDSYRINPTQYLTFTACRRNLAGDACSILRLHSFLEQWGLINYQVECKPHVLGPPATNFFTVIGDAPSALQPIGRPREIKREASPVENAPVPRDLSSSSGGRTWTDQETLLLLEGIEKYRDDWHRVSAHVGSRTHDDCILHFLRLPVEDPFLNGKMDNLS
;
A
#
# COMPACT_ATOMS: atom_id res chain seq x y z
N MET A 1 -0.95 -23.25 -37.03
CA MET A 1 -0.20 -22.80 -35.85
C MET A 1 0.57 -21.55 -36.24
N THR A 2 0.15 -20.39 -35.75
CA THR A 2 0.85 -19.12 -36.00
C THR A 2 2.19 -19.13 -35.27
N LYS A 3 3.28 -19.01 -36.03
CA LYS A 3 4.64 -18.88 -35.51
C LYS A 3 4.78 -17.48 -34.93
N TRP A 4 4.84 -17.38 -33.60
CA TRP A 4 5.08 -16.12 -32.91
C TRP A 4 6.43 -15.53 -33.36
N ARG A 5 6.42 -14.30 -33.87
CA ARG A 5 7.62 -13.53 -34.18
C ARG A 5 7.89 -12.63 -32.98
N VAL A 6 8.91 -12.98 -32.19
CA VAL A 6 9.49 -12.09 -31.18
C VAL A 6 10.33 -11.07 -31.95
N THR A 7 10.02 -9.77 -31.84
CA THR A 7 10.85 -8.70 -32.42
C THR A 7 11.99 -8.35 -31.48
N GLU A 8 13.13 -7.95 -32.05
CA GLU A 8 14.41 -7.73 -31.36
C GLU A 8 14.50 -6.40 -30.60
N ASP A 9 13.37 -5.70 -30.43
CA ASP A 9 13.31 -4.36 -29.82
C ASP A 9 13.65 -4.36 -28.31
N TRP A 10 13.80 -5.54 -27.70
CA TRP A 10 14.20 -5.75 -26.31
C TRP A 10 15.67 -5.43 -26.02
N LEU A 11 16.52 -5.25 -27.05
CA LEU A 11 17.94 -4.91 -26.87
C LEU A 11 18.16 -3.45 -26.41
N ILE A 12 17.13 -2.60 -26.50
CA ILE A 12 17.26 -1.14 -26.34
C ILE A 12 16.61 -0.63 -25.05
N ASP A 13 15.73 -1.41 -24.42
CA ASP A 13 14.99 -0.97 -23.23
C ASP A 13 15.68 -1.35 -21.92
N SER A 14 16.57 -0.45 -21.51
CA SER A 14 16.78 0.07 -20.15
C SER A 14 18.26 0.18 -19.83
N HIS A 15 18.79 1.40 -19.88
CA HIS A 15 20.14 1.75 -19.42
C HIS A 15 20.42 1.31 -17.97
N PHE A 16 19.38 1.05 -17.16
CA PHE A 16 19.53 0.52 -15.80
C PHE A 16 20.06 -0.93 -15.77
N TYR A 17 19.87 -1.71 -16.85
CA TYR A 17 20.34 -3.11 -16.93
C TYR A 17 21.50 -3.32 -17.92
N ASN A 18 21.71 -2.39 -18.87
CA ASN A 18 22.86 -2.44 -19.78
C ASN A 18 24.21 -2.10 -19.11
N GLU A 19 24.22 -1.60 -17.88
CA GLU A 19 25.45 -1.50 -17.07
C GLU A 19 25.87 -2.87 -16.48
N TRP A 20 25.01 -3.89 -16.55
CA TRP A 20 25.16 -5.14 -15.81
C TRP A 20 25.80 -6.28 -16.60
N MET A 21 26.18 -5.98 -17.83
CA MET A 21 27.13 -6.68 -18.69
C MET A 21 27.83 -5.59 -19.49
N SER A 22 28.59 -4.76 -18.78
CA SER A 22 29.50 -3.81 -19.42
C SER A 22 30.41 -4.63 -20.36
N GLU A 23 30.52 -4.22 -21.64
CA GLU A 23 31.42 -4.89 -22.58
C GLU A 23 32.85 -4.92 -22.01
N GLU A 24 33.19 -3.94 -21.17
CA GLU A 24 34.47 -3.85 -20.46
C GLU A 24 34.71 -4.98 -19.45
N ASP A 25 33.68 -5.65 -18.91
CA ASP A 25 33.85 -6.85 -18.07
C ASP A 25 34.19 -8.11 -18.90
N TYR A 26 33.96 -8.05 -20.22
CA TYR A 26 34.31 -9.09 -21.20
C TYR A 26 35.60 -8.77 -21.97
N ILE A 27 36.09 -7.54 -21.90
CA ILE A 27 37.36 -7.12 -22.50
C ILE A 27 38.48 -7.45 -21.50
N THR A 28 39.06 -8.65 -21.62
CA THR A 28 40.42 -8.85 -21.11
C THR A 28 41.38 -8.00 -21.94
N ASP A 29 42.29 -7.32 -21.26
CA ASP A 29 43.30 -6.35 -21.68
C ASP A 29 44.36 -6.87 -22.67
N ASP A 30 44.07 -7.96 -23.40
CA ASP A 30 44.89 -8.46 -24.49
C ASP A 30 44.18 -8.24 -25.83
N SER A 31 44.60 -7.22 -26.56
CA SER A 31 44.05 -6.75 -27.82
C SER A 31 44.28 -7.68 -29.02
N THR A 32 44.35 -9.00 -28.80
CA THR A 32 44.70 -9.98 -29.85
C THR A 32 43.83 -11.24 -29.91
N THR A 33 42.82 -11.42 -29.07
CA THR A 33 41.94 -12.60 -29.16
C THR A 33 40.60 -12.26 -29.81
N PHE A 34 40.47 -12.70 -31.06
CA PHE A 34 39.19 -13.00 -31.71
C PHE A 34 38.25 -13.66 -30.70
N TYR A 35 37.17 -12.97 -30.30
CA TYR A 35 36.18 -13.50 -29.36
C TYR A 35 35.71 -14.88 -29.83
N PRO A 36 35.96 -15.96 -29.07
CA PRO A 36 35.40 -17.26 -29.41
C PRO A 36 33.89 -17.15 -29.30
N LEU A 37 33.16 -17.62 -30.32
CA LEU A 37 31.69 -17.71 -30.34
C LEU A 37 31.09 -18.54 -29.18
N ASP A 38 31.96 -19.16 -28.38
CA ASP A 38 31.64 -20.09 -27.29
C ASP A 38 31.02 -19.41 -26.05
N GLU A 39 31.20 -18.10 -25.85
CA GLU A 39 30.66 -17.38 -24.68
C GLU A 39 29.17 -17.01 -24.83
N LEU A 40 28.71 -16.79 -26.07
CA LEU A 40 27.29 -16.60 -26.37
C LEU A 40 26.49 -17.89 -26.13
N ASP A 41 27.13 -19.05 -26.32
CA ASP A 41 26.51 -20.37 -26.14
C ASP A 41 26.15 -20.64 -24.67
N GLU A 42 26.89 -20.10 -23.70
CA GLU A 42 26.61 -20.26 -22.29
C GLU A 42 25.35 -19.49 -21.87
N TYR A 43 25.25 -18.20 -22.24
CA TYR A 43 24.05 -17.39 -22.00
C TYR A 43 22.81 -18.00 -22.67
N LEU A 44 22.92 -18.36 -23.95
CA LEU A 44 21.82 -18.98 -24.70
C LEU A 44 21.42 -20.32 -24.07
N GLY A 45 22.40 -21.11 -23.62
CA GLY A 45 22.20 -22.37 -22.93
C GLY A 45 21.37 -22.18 -21.65
N TYR A 46 21.75 -21.24 -20.79
CA TYR A 46 20.99 -20.95 -19.57
C TYR A 46 19.59 -20.45 -19.88
N ARG A 47 19.46 -19.49 -20.79
CA ARG A 47 18.17 -18.88 -21.14
C ARG A 47 17.21 -19.91 -21.71
N ASN A 48 17.65 -20.66 -22.71
CA ASN A 48 16.82 -21.67 -23.37
C ASN A 48 16.41 -22.76 -22.37
N PHE A 49 17.34 -23.24 -21.55
CA PHE A 49 17.02 -24.21 -20.49
C PHE A 49 15.94 -23.69 -19.53
N MET A 50 16.05 -22.46 -19.03
CA MET A 50 15.07 -21.90 -18.09
C MET A 50 13.69 -21.73 -18.72
N VAL A 51 13.64 -21.18 -19.94
CA VAL A 51 12.38 -20.97 -20.67
C VAL A 51 11.71 -22.31 -21.00
N ASP A 52 12.47 -23.29 -21.49
CA ASP A 52 11.94 -24.60 -21.86
C ASP A 52 11.51 -25.39 -20.61
N SER A 53 12.27 -25.33 -19.52
CA SER A 53 11.91 -25.94 -18.24
C SER A 53 10.59 -25.40 -17.69
N TYR A 54 10.36 -24.09 -17.76
CA TYR A 54 9.09 -23.48 -17.33
C TYR A 54 7.92 -23.87 -18.26
N ARG A 55 8.15 -23.95 -19.58
CA ARG A 55 7.12 -24.33 -20.55
C ARG A 55 6.60 -25.77 -20.38
N ILE A 56 7.35 -26.65 -19.72
CA ILE A 56 6.90 -28.01 -19.40
C ILE A 56 5.71 -27.97 -18.41
N ASN A 57 5.74 -27.08 -17.42
CA ASN A 57 4.65 -26.90 -16.47
C ASN A 57 4.55 -25.45 -16.00
N PRO A 58 3.82 -24.58 -16.72
CA PRO A 58 3.82 -23.14 -16.44
C PRO A 58 3.00 -22.76 -15.20
N THR A 59 2.21 -23.69 -14.65
CA THR A 59 1.50 -23.48 -13.37
C THR A 59 2.43 -23.61 -12.16
N GLN A 60 3.60 -24.24 -12.34
CA GLN A 60 4.57 -24.43 -11.29
C GLN A 60 5.64 -23.34 -11.33
N TYR A 61 5.95 -22.78 -10.15
CA TYR A 61 7.00 -21.79 -10.02
C TYR A 61 8.39 -22.41 -10.23
N LEU A 62 9.08 -21.97 -11.28
CA LEU A 62 10.46 -22.31 -11.56
C LEU A 62 11.38 -21.48 -10.67
N THR A 63 11.94 -22.09 -9.63
CA THR A 63 12.85 -21.42 -8.69
C THR A 63 14.28 -21.32 -9.23
N PHE A 64 15.00 -20.26 -8.86
CA PHE A 64 16.45 -20.15 -9.06
C PHE A 64 17.19 -21.41 -8.60
N THR A 65 16.84 -21.96 -7.44
CA THR A 65 17.51 -23.16 -6.89
C THR A 65 17.32 -24.41 -7.77
N ALA A 66 16.20 -24.52 -8.49
CA ALA A 66 15.99 -25.60 -9.45
C ALA A 66 16.88 -25.41 -10.68
N CYS A 67 16.99 -24.19 -11.20
CA CYS A 67 17.91 -23.90 -12.32
C CYS A 67 19.37 -24.16 -11.94
N ARG A 68 19.81 -23.66 -10.77
CA ARG A 68 21.19 -23.80 -10.28
C ARG A 68 21.63 -25.25 -10.09
N ARG A 69 20.71 -26.17 -9.80
CA ARG A 69 21.02 -27.61 -9.66
C ARG A 69 21.24 -28.31 -11.00
N ASN A 70 20.70 -27.77 -12.09
CA ASN A 70 20.71 -28.40 -13.42
C ASN A 70 21.63 -27.70 -14.44
N LEU A 71 22.09 -26.49 -14.11
CA LEU A 71 23.01 -25.70 -14.93
C LEU A 71 24.38 -25.64 -14.25
N ALA A 72 25.44 -25.96 -14.98
CA ALA A 72 26.82 -25.78 -14.54
C ALA A 72 27.28 -24.34 -14.86
N GLY A 73 27.95 -23.65 -13.92
CA GLY A 73 28.48 -22.28 -14.14
C GLY A 73 28.55 -21.43 -12.88
N ASP A 74 28.62 -20.11 -13.03
CA ASP A 74 28.59 -19.14 -11.92
C ASP A 74 27.17 -18.93 -11.34
N ALA A 75 27.08 -18.84 -10.01
CA ALA A 75 25.78 -18.74 -9.33
C ALA A 75 25.13 -17.37 -9.56
N CYS A 76 25.94 -16.31 -9.56
CA CYS A 76 25.46 -14.96 -9.78
C CYS A 76 24.91 -14.83 -11.20
N SER A 77 25.63 -15.27 -12.24
CA SER A 77 25.14 -15.22 -13.63
C SER A 77 23.80 -15.94 -13.83
N ILE A 78 23.61 -17.12 -13.23
CA ILE A 78 22.32 -17.83 -13.26
C ILE A 78 21.22 -17.06 -12.50
N LEU A 79 21.53 -16.49 -11.34
CA LEU A 79 20.57 -15.71 -10.54
C LEU A 79 20.13 -14.44 -11.27
N ARG A 80 21.07 -13.74 -11.88
CA ARG A 80 20.84 -12.54 -12.68
C ARG A 80 19.90 -12.84 -13.84
N LEU A 81 20.17 -13.91 -14.60
CA LEU A 81 19.34 -14.31 -15.73
C LEU A 81 17.96 -14.80 -15.30
N HIS A 82 17.86 -15.60 -14.25
CA HIS A 82 16.58 -16.06 -13.70
C HIS A 82 15.70 -14.87 -13.29
N SER A 83 16.28 -13.91 -12.56
CA SER A 83 15.59 -12.69 -12.11
C SER A 83 15.14 -11.83 -13.29
N PHE A 84 15.99 -11.67 -14.30
CA PHE A 84 15.66 -10.98 -15.54
C PHE A 84 14.46 -11.62 -16.24
N LEU A 85 14.51 -12.92 -16.52
CA LEU A 85 13.42 -13.61 -17.22
C LEU A 85 12.09 -13.56 -16.46
N GLU A 86 12.13 -13.60 -15.12
CA GLU A 86 10.94 -13.47 -14.27
C GLU A 86 10.38 -12.04 -14.29
N GLN A 87 11.22 -11.02 -14.20
CA GLN A 87 10.79 -9.61 -14.23
C GLN A 87 10.10 -9.25 -15.54
N TRP A 88 10.60 -9.78 -16.66
CA TRP A 88 9.99 -9.60 -17.99
C TRP A 88 8.80 -10.53 -18.26
N GLY A 89 8.44 -11.38 -17.31
CA GLY A 89 7.31 -12.30 -17.43
C GLY A 89 7.51 -13.40 -18.47
N LEU A 90 8.75 -13.69 -18.87
CA LEU A 90 9.07 -14.79 -19.79
C LEU A 90 8.98 -16.15 -19.09
N ILE A 91 9.20 -16.17 -17.77
CA ILE A 91 8.95 -17.31 -16.89
C ILE A 91 8.07 -16.88 -15.71
N ASN A 92 7.44 -17.85 -15.04
CA ASN A 92 6.62 -17.68 -13.82
C ASN A 92 5.41 -16.73 -13.92
N TYR A 93 4.98 -16.33 -15.13
CA TYR A 93 3.86 -15.41 -15.32
C TYR A 93 2.47 -16.01 -15.08
N GLN A 94 2.32 -17.35 -15.13
CA GLN A 94 1.05 -18.06 -14.88
C GLN A 94 0.92 -18.60 -13.45
N VAL A 95 1.89 -18.30 -12.58
CA VAL A 95 1.94 -18.82 -11.22
C VAL A 95 1.16 -17.87 -10.31
N GLU A 96 0.13 -18.40 -9.64
CA GLU A 96 -0.73 -17.60 -8.76
C GLU A 96 -0.09 -17.27 -7.40
N CYS A 97 0.72 -18.17 -6.84
CA CYS A 97 1.36 -17.98 -5.54
C CYS A 97 2.89 -17.99 -5.68
N LYS A 98 3.50 -16.82 -5.55
CA LYS A 98 4.96 -16.69 -5.47
C LYS A 98 5.45 -17.07 -4.07
N PRO A 99 6.64 -17.68 -3.95
CA PRO A 99 7.23 -17.97 -2.64
C PRO A 99 7.39 -16.66 -1.84
N HIS A 100 6.63 -16.53 -0.75
CA HIS A 100 6.68 -15.37 0.13
C HIS A 100 7.88 -15.48 1.07
N VAL A 101 8.64 -14.39 1.23
CA VAL A 101 9.74 -14.32 2.21
C VAL A 101 9.15 -14.40 3.61
N LEU A 102 9.46 -15.44 4.38
CA LEU A 102 8.97 -15.56 5.76
C LEU A 102 9.48 -14.37 6.57
N GLY A 103 8.57 -13.57 7.09
CA GLY A 103 8.84 -12.37 7.87
C GLY A 103 7.72 -12.10 8.87
N PRO A 104 7.91 -11.18 9.82
CA PRO A 104 6.82 -10.78 10.71
C PRO A 104 5.64 -10.24 9.87
N PRO A 105 4.39 -10.47 10.32
CA PRO A 105 3.23 -9.92 9.63
C PRO A 105 3.31 -8.39 9.57
N ALA A 106 2.81 -7.79 8.49
CA ALA A 106 2.80 -6.35 8.35
C ALA A 106 1.98 -5.70 9.49
N THR A 107 2.61 -4.83 10.27
CA THR A 107 1.97 -4.08 11.36
C THR A 107 1.39 -2.75 10.87
N ASN A 108 0.83 -2.71 9.66
CA ASN A 108 0.27 -1.48 9.07
C ASN A 108 -1.00 -1.00 9.80
N PHE A 109 -1.54 -1.82 10.69
CA PHE A 109 -2.72 -1.53 11.52
C PHE A 109 -2.38 -0.80 12.84
N PHE A 110 -1.12 -0.46 13.07
CA PHE A 110 -0.69 0.23 14.29
C PHE A 110 -0.82 1.75 14.14
N THR A 111 -1.57 2.37 15.05
CA THR A 111 -1.54 3.82 15.24
C THR A 111 -0.28 4.19 16.02
N VAL A 112 0.67 4.87 15.36
CA VAL A 112 1.84 5.45 16.04
C VAL A 112 1.35 6.54 16.99
N ILE A 113 1.41 6.29 18.30
CA ILE A 113 1.13 7.30 19.31
C ILE A 113 2.35 8.23 19.39
N GLY A 114 2.21 9.46 18.90
CA GLY A 114 3.22 10.50 19.03
C GLY A 114 3.05 11.24 20.36
N ASP A 115 4.10 11.29 21.18
CA ASP A 115 4.13 12.18 22.34
C ASP A 115 4.28 13.62 21.88
N ALA A 116 3.26 14.45 22.13
CA ALA A 116 3.36 15.88 21.86
C ALA A 116 4.30 16.53 22.89
N PRO A 117 5.41 17.17 22.48
CA PRO A 117 6.26 17.91 23.41
C PRO A 117 5.44 19.02 24.07
N SER A 118 5.71 19.31 25.35
CA SER A 118 4.96 20.29 26.15
C SER A 118 4.87 21.69 25.51
N ALA A 119 5.79 22.02 24.59
CA ALA A 119 5.82 23.27 23.83
C ALA A 119 4.74 23.40 22.73
N LEU A 120 4.06 22.31 22.34
CA LEU A 120 3.00 22.32 21.33
C LEU A 120 1.58 22.33 21.93
N GLN A 121 1.45 22.37 23.25
CA GLN A 121 0.13 22.51 23.87
C GLN A 121 -0.35 23.96 23.75
N PRO A 122 -1.59 24.21 23.28
CA PRO A 122 -2.18 25.53 23.31
C PRO A 122 -2.13 26.09 24.73
N ILE A 123 -1.73 27.35 24.88
CA ILE A 123 -1.81 28.06 26.16
C ILE A 123 -3.29 28.23 26.49
N GLY A 124 -3.86 27.26 27.20
CA GLY A 124 -5.19 27.38 27.78
C GLY A 124 -5.20 28.52 28.78
N ARG A 125 -6.32 29.25 28.88
CA ARG A 125 -6.56 30.12 30.05
C ARG A 125 -6.38 29.30 31.33
N PRO A 126 -5.95 29.92 32.45
CA PRO A 126 -5.81 29.22 33.72
C PRO A 126 -7.07 28.41 34.01
N ARG A 127 -6.92 27.08 34.14
CA ARG A 127 -8.00 26.20 34.57
C ARG A 127 -8.39 26.62 35.98
N GLU A 128 -9.62 27.09 36.18
CA GLU A 128 -10.20 27.15 37.52
C GLU A 128 -10.34 25.72 38.03
N ILE A 129 -9.62 25.43 39.12
CA ILE A 129 -9.63 24.13 39.77
C ILE A 129 -10.98 23.97 40.48
N LYS A 130 -11.91 23.22 39.88
CA LYS A 130 -13.01 22.59 40.61
C LYS A 130 -12.70 21.11 40.77
N ARG A 131 -12.26 20.75 41.99
CA ARG A 131 -12.03 19.36 42.42
C ARG A 131 -13.38 18.74 42.76
N GLU A 132 -13.85 17.76 42.01
CA GLU A 132 -14.78 16.74 42.53
C GLU A 132 -14.44 15.36 41.93
N ALA A 133 -14.68 14.32 42.73
CA ALA A 133 -13.98 13.05 42.75
C ALA A 133 -14.58 11.95 41.84
N SER A 134 -13.72 10.94 41.58
CA SER A 134 -13.86 9.52 41.15
C SER A 134 -15.22 8.80 41.27
N PRO A 135 -15.43 7.53 40.80
CA PRO A 135 -14.52 6.55 40.16
C PRO A 135 -15.12 5.71 38.97
N VAL A 136 -14.22 5.10 38.18
CA VAL A 136 -14.14 3.68 37.71
C VAL A 136 -15.39 3.03 37.06
N GLU A 137 -15.26 2.48 35.83
CA GLU A 137 -15.19 1.02 35.58
C GLU A 137 -15.38 0.63 34.09
N ASN A 138 -14.35 -0.01 33.55
CA ASN A 138 -14.27 -1.04 32.49
C ASN A 138 -15.40 -1.18 31.44
N ALA A 139 -15.05 -0.95 30.17
CA ALA A 139 -15.75 -1.53 29.02
C ALA A 139 -14.75 -2.33 28.15
N PRO A 140 -15.09 -3.56 27.71
CA PRO A 140 -14.42 -4.18 26.57
C PRO A 140 -14.92 -3.57 25.24
N VAL A 141 -13.96 -3.50 24.32
CA VAL A 141 -13.90 -2.82 23.02
C VAL A 141 -14.64 -3.59 21.91
N PRO A 142 -15.00 -2.93 20.78
CA PRO A 142 -16.14 -3.27 19.93
C PRO A 142 -15.82 -3.94 18.58
N ARG A 143 -16.88 -4.50 17.99
CA ARG A 143 -17.31 -4.57 16.57
C ARG A 143 -16.22 -4.66 15.46
N ASP A 144 -16.35 -5.68 14.61
CA ASP A 144 -15.95 -5.58 13.19
C ASP A 144 -16.98 -4.67 12.46
N LEU A 145 -16.67 -3.52 11.86
CA LEU A 145 -15.71 -3.09 10.83
C LEU A 145 -16.03 -3.58 9.40
N SER A 146 -16.61 -2.68 8.61
CA SER A 146 -16.30 -2.58 7.18
C SER A 146 -16.33 -1.12 6.74
N SER A 147 -15.22 -0.72 6.12
CA SER A 147 -14.68 0.59 5.80
C SER A 147 -15.32 1.36 4.64
N SER A 148 -15.16 2.68 4.70
CA SER A 148 -15.51 3.71 3.71
C SER A 148 -14.97 3.47 2.29
N SER A 149 -15.73 3.93 1.30
CA SER A 149 -15.21 4.67 0.13
C SER A 149 -16.34 5.49 -0.50
N GLY A 150 -16.14 6.81 -0.61
CA GLY A 150 -17.07 7.75 -1.23
C GLY A 150 -18.02 8.40 -0.22
N GLY A 151 -17.92 9.73 -0.07
CA GLY A 151 -18.66 10.53 0.90
C GLY A 151 -20.17 10.28 0.84
N ARG A 152 -20.66 9.47 1.77
CA ARG A 152 -22.09 9.20 1.90
C ARG A 152 -22.73 10.47 2.43
N THR A 153 -23.61 11.08 1.64
CA THR A 153 -24.39 12.25 2.05
C THR A 153 -25.13 11.94 3.35
N TRP A 154 -25.24 12.93 4.23
CA TRP A 154 -26.00 12.78 5.46
C TRP A 154 -27.48 12.71 5.12
N THR A 155 -28.17 11.71 5.68
CA THR A 155 -29.63 11.65 5.61
C THR A 155 -30.25 12.46 6.74
N ASP A 156 -31.49 12.91 6.56
CA ASP A 156 -32.23 13.65 7.59
C ASP A 156 -32.38 12.81 8.87
N GLN A 157 -32.58 11.49 8.73
CA GLN A 157 -32.65 10.56 9.84
C GLN A 157 -31.34 10.50 10.64
N GLU A 158 -30.19 10.43 9.95
CA GLU A 158 -28.88 10.46 10.62
C GLU A 158 -28.63 11.80 11.32
N THR A 159 -29.11 12.89 10.73
CA THR A 159 -29.00 14.23 11.31
C THR A 159 -29.85 14.37 12.57
N LEU A 160 -31.07 13.82 12.59
CA LEU A 160 -31.92 13.80 13.79
C LEU A 160 -31.31 12.97 14.92
N LEU A 161 -30.78 11.78 14.60
CA LEU A 161 -30.07 10.95 15.58
C LEU A 161 -28.83 11.65 16.12
N LEU A 162 -28.12 12.42 15.29
CA LEU A 162 -26.98 13.23 15.74
C LEU A 162 -27.42 14.28 16.76
N LEU A 163 -28.51 15.01 16.48
CA LEU A 163 -29.05 16.03 17.38
C LEU A 163 -29.56 15.44 18.70
N GLU A 164 -30.28 14.32 18.66
CA GLU A 164 -30.70 13.57 19.86
C GLU A 164 -29.49 13.10 20.68
N GLY A 165 -28.46 12.58 19.99
CA GLY A 165 -27.21 12.15 20.61
C GLY A 165 -26.50 13.29 21.33
N ILE A 166 -26.39 14.47 20.71
CA ILE A 166 -25.78 15.67 21.31
C ILE A 166 -26.62 16.15 22.49
N GLU A 167 -27.94 16.13 22.41
CA GLU A 167 -28.80 16.48 23.54
C GLU A 167 -28.59 15.53 24.72
N LYS A 168 -28.42 14.24 24.46
CA LYS A 168 -28.29 13.22 25.51
C LYS A 168 -26.88 13.12 26.11
N TYR A 169 -25.84 13.26 25.29
CA TYR A 169 -24.45 12.96 25.66
C TYR A 169 -23.52 14.18 25.63
N ARG A 170 -24.01 15.36 25.21
CA ARG A 170 -23.25 16.63 25.16
C ARG A 170 -21.97 16.47 24.34
N ASP A 171 -20.81 16.68 24.97
CA ASP A 171 -19.49 16.74 24.33
C ASP A 171 -18.82 15.36 24.19
N ASP A 172 -19.46 14.27 24.64
CA ASP A 172 -18.93 12.92 24.48
C ASP A 172 -19.20 12.38 23.07
N TRP A 173 -18.39 12.82 22.11
CA TRP A 173 -18.53 12.48 20.69
C TRP A 173 -18.41 10.99 20.40
N HIS A 174 -17.76 10.21 21.28
CA HIS A 174 -17.74 8.75 21.16
C HIS A 174 -19.12 8.15 21.44
N ARG A 175 -19.83 8.63 22.47
CA ARG A 175 -21.21 8.20 22.76
C ARG A 175 -22.21 8.74 21.75
N VAL A 176 -22.02 9.97 21.27
CA VAL A 176 -22.84 10.55 20.19
C VAL A 176 -22.74 9.72 18.91
N SER A 177 -21.52 9.41 18.46
CA SER A 177 -21.29 8.55 17.29
C SER A 177 -21.86 7.13 17.49
N ALA A 178 -21.74 6.57 18.69
CA ALA A 178 -22.33 5.27 19.00
C ALA A 178 -23.87 5.29 18.92
N HIS A 179 -24.51 6.41 19.26
CA HIS A 179 -25.96 6.61 19.16
C HIS A 179 -26.42 6.79 17.71
N VAL A 180 -25.67 7.55 16.89
CA VAL A 180 -25.92 7.66 15.43
C VAL A 180 -25.70 6.31 14.73
N GLY A 181 -24.71 5.54 15.17
CA GLY A 181 -24.46 4.15 14.76
C GLY A 181 -23.86 3.96 13.36
N SER A 182 -24.15 4.86 12.41
CA SER A 182 -23.71 4.78 11.01
C SER A 182 -22.50 5.66 10.66
N ARG A 183 -22.06 6.54 11.58
CA ARG A 183 -21.05 7.58 11.33
C ARG A 183 -20.00 7.59 12.43
N THR A 184 -18.76 7.93 12.08
CA THR A 184 -17.67 8.08 13.07
C THR A 184 -17.84 9.35 13.88
N HIS A 185 -17.19 9.44 15.05
CA HIS A 185 -17.22 10.64 15.87
C HIS A 185 -16.66 11.88 15.12
N ASP A 186 -15.62 11.70 14.31
CA ASP A 186 -15.09 12.75 13.42
C ASP A 186 -16.13 13.21 12.39
N ASP A 187 -16.85 12.26 11.74
CA ASP A 187 -17.92 12.60 10.80
C ASP A 187 -19.05 13.39 11.49
N CYS A 188 -19.42 13.00 12.71
CA CYS A 188 -20.46 13.64 13.51
C CYS A 188 -20.07 15.08 13.87
N ILE A 189 -18.82 15.30 14.30
CA ILE A 189 -18.28 16.63 14.61
C ILE A 189 -18.29 17.50 13.34
N LEU A 190 -17.77 16.99 12.23
CA LEU A 190 -17.68 17.72 10.98
C LEU A 190 -19.06 18.08 10.42
N HIS A 191 -20.05 17.20 10.56
CA HIS A 191 -21.43 17.48 10.16
C HIS A 191 -22.07 18.53 11.05
N PHE A 192 -21.92 18.41 12.38
CA PHE A 192 -22.44 19.38 13.33
C PHE A 192 -21.91 20.79 13.07
N LEU A 193 -20.61 20.95 12.80
CA LEU A 193 -20.00 22.24 12.45
C LEU A 193 -20.52 22.84 11.13
N ARG A 194 -21.09 22.01 10.25
CA ARG A 194 -21.65 22.42 8.96
C ARG A 194 -23.16 22.63 9.00
N LEU A 195 -23.85 22.26 10.08
CA LEU A 195 -25.28 22.48 10.18
C LEU A 195 -25.56 23.98 10.15
N PRO A 196 -26.53 24.45 9.33
CA PRO A 196 -26.97 25.82 9.38
C PRO A 196 -27.54 26.06 10.77
N VAL A 197 -26.90 26.93 11.56
CA VAL A 197 -27.52 27.44 12.77
C VAL A 197 -28.69 28.31 12.32
N GLU A 198 -29.91 27.78 12.40
CA GLU A 198 -31.09 28.60 12.19
C GLU A 198 -31.11 29.67 13.28
N ASP A 199 -30.82 30.91 12.89
CA ASP A 199 -31.02 32.07 13.74
C ASP A 199 -32.18 32.89 13.13
N PRO A 200 -33.43 32.75 13.62
CA PRO A 200 -34.59 33.48 13.10
C PRO A 200 -34.43 35.00 13.14
N PHE A 201 -33.47 35.50 13.91
CA PHE A 201 -33.19 36.92 14.09
C PHE A 201 -32.31 37.54 12.99
N LEU A 202 -31.69 36.73 12.11
CA LEU A 202 -30.84 37.25 11.04
C LEU A 202 -31.62 37.65 9.77
N ASN A 203 -32.79 37.03 9.52
CA ASN A 203 -33.55 37.25 8.27
C ASN A 203 -34.66 38.32 8.37
N GLY A 204 -34.91 38.92 9.54
CA GLY A 204 -36.02 39.86 9.74
C GLY A 204 -35.67 41.35 9.77
N LYS A 205 -34.41 41.75 9.52
CA LYS A 205 -33.94 43.14 9.71
C LYS A 205 -33.53 43.88 8.43
N MET A 206 -33.97 43.43 7.26
CA MET A 206 -33.79 44.13 5.98
C MET A 206 -35.09 44.55 5.29
N ASP A 207 -36.23 44.45 5.99
CA ASP A 207 -37.56 44.73 5.39
C ASP A 207 -38.26 45.95 6.00
N ASN A 208 -37.63 46.64 6.96
CA ASN A 208 -38.23 47.77 7.70
C ASN A 208 -37.30 48.99 7.88
N LEU A 209 -36.46 49.28 6.89
CA LEU A 209 -35.91 50.62 6.67
C LEU A 209 -36.06 50.99 5.19
N SER A 210 -37.27 51.36 4.80
CA SER A 210 -37.52 52.33 3.71
C SER A 210 -37.77 53.69 4.34
#